data_AF-A0A409WPU6-F1
#
_entry.id   AF-A0A409WPU6-F1
#
_cell.length_a   1.000
_cell.length_b   1.000
_cell.length_c   1.000
_cell.angle_alpha   90.00
_cell.angle_beta   90.00
_cell.angle_gamma   90.00
#
_symmetry.space_group_name_H-M   'P 1'
#
loop_
_entity.id
_entity.type
_entity.pdbx_description
1 polymer ?
#
loop_
_entity_poly.entity_id
_entity_poly.type
_entity_poly.pdbx_seq_one_letter_code
_entity_poly.pdbx_strand_id
1 'polypeptide(L)'
;MLFTVLRISRAHSAISNAAFSHARPTVSSLVATRSFLTTAWVEAAKKDAKSTKTTRATAKKVKSKVSGSKAAEKSEKEKALAKTKKESGLKEKVAKATEKVLTKEKAKARREKALAIKKANALKLKEKAKLQREKVRLIRQKVNEEKEKERLAIKNARRPPFKKPKTAYTNFMSQTMNGQDLGTDRTEILKQSAKVWSSMSEEEKTKYAVDPKERVEYLVKYNAWKATLTPKERRIRRKNNARGTIQAYNVFMKENFPKKLEGGMTFIDASRTLRERYLALSEDEKAEYRKKADAILAARNEAKEQANTQKAAAA
;
A
#
# COMPACT_ATOMS: atom_id res chain seq x y z
N MET A 1 -3.70 -57.20 30.52
CA MET A 1 -2.65 -56.27 30.05
C MET A 1 -3.25 -54.87 29.98
N LEU A 2 -2.90 -54.04 30.95
CA LEU A 2 -3.42 -52.69 31.17
C LEU A 2 -2.68 -51.69 30.28
N PHE A 3 -3.40 -50.94 29.43
CA PHE A 3 -2.86 -49.76 28.76
C PHE A 3 -3.51 -48.49 29.33
N THR A 4 -2.81 -47.91 30.30
CA THR A 4 -3.02 -46.55 30.81
C THR A 4 -2.55 -45.52 29.77
N VAL A 5 -3.49 -44.78 29.19
CA VAL A 5 -3.21 -43.61 28.34
C VAL A 5 -3.31 -42.35 29.20
N LEU A 6 -2.16 -41.80 29.60
CA LEU A 6 -2.06 -40.47 30.21
C LEU A 6 -2.37 -39.39 29.15
N ARG A 7 -3.53 -38.74 29.28
CA ARG A 7 -3.84 -37.47 28.61
C ARG A 7 -3.29 -36.31 29.43
N ILE A 8 -2.24 -35.67 28.93
CA ILE A 8 -1.75 -34.40 29.46
C ILE A 8 -2.71 -33.29 29.01
N SER A 9 -3.55 -32.85 29.94
CA SER A 9 -4.41 -31.67 29.81
C SER A 9 -3.55 -30.41 29.91
N ARG A 10 -3.30 -29.74 28.78
CA ARG A 10 -2.68 -28.41 28.76
C ARG A 10 -3.77 -27.35 28.61
N ALA A 11 -4.32 -26.92 29.74
CA ALA A 11 -5.17 -25.73 29.83
C ALA A 11 -4.35 -24.50 29.38
N HIS A 12 -4.79 -23.84 28.31
CA HIS A 12 -4.40 -22.46 28.02
C HIS A 12 -5.63 -21.61 28.25
N SER A 13 -5.59 -20.88 29.35
CA SER A 13 -6.50 -19.81 29.72
C SER A 13 -6.67 -18.81 28.58
N ALA A 14 -7.92 -18.60 28.18
CA ALA A 14 -8.33 -17.53 27.30
C ALA A 14 -8.12 -16.17 27.99
N ILE A 15 -7.11 -15.42 27.55
CA ILE A 15 -7.09 -13.97 27.74
C ILE A 15 -7.89 -13.37 26.59
N SER A 16 -9.04 -12.82 26.94
CA SER A 16 -9.99 -12.11 26.08
C SER A 16 -9.36 -10.85 25.47
N ASN A 17 -8.91 -10.93 24.22
CA ASN A 17 -8.57 -9.77 23.39
C ASN A 17 -9.78 -9.33 22.55
N ALA A 18 -10.89 -8.99 23.22
CA ALA A 18 -12.13 -8.57 22.56
C ALA A 18 -12.26 -7.04 22.39
N ALA A 19 -11.23 -6.24 22.69
CA ALA A 19 -11.35 -4.77 22.71
C ALA A 19 -10.47 -4.00 21.70
N PHE A 20 -9.89 -4.64 20.67
CA PHE A 20 -8.98 -3.94 19.72
C PHE A 20 -9.19 -4.30 18.23
N SER A 21 -10.40 -4.64 17.79
CA SER A 21 -10.66 -5.07 16.40
C SER A 21 -11.22 -4.01 15.45
N HIS A 22 -11.42 -2.75 15.88
CA HIS A 22 -11.93 -1.68 15.02
C HIS A 22 -11.04 -0.44 14.94
N ALA A 23 -9.76 -0.62 14.60
CA ALA A 23 -8.98 0.42 13.93
C ALA A 23 -7.85 -0.24 13.14
N ARG A 24 -8.11 -0.58 11.87
CA ARG A 24 -7.00 -0.83 10.94
C ARG A 24 -6.48 0.55 10.52
N PRO A 25 -5.26 0.97 10.92
CA PRO A 25 -4.67 2.16 10.35
C PRO A 25 -4.46 1.87 8.85
N THR A 26 -5.21 2.58 8.02
CA THR A 26 -4.90 2.63 6.59
C THR A 26 -3.50 3.21 6.46
N VAL A 27 -2.68 2.65 5.56
CA VAL A 27 -1.28 3.10 5.31
C VAL A 27 -1.22 4.58 4.89
N SER A 28 -2.36 5.19 4.54
CA SER A 28 -2.52 6.63 4.34
C SER A 28 -2.37 7.46 5.63
N SER A 29 -2.77 6.95 6.80
CA SER A 29 -2.70 7.68 8.09
C SER A 29 -1.29 7.77 8.68
N LEU A 30 -0.40 6.81 8.35
CA LEU A 30 1.01 6.80 8.79
C LEU A 30 1.92 7.69 7.93
N VAL A 31 1.53 8.00 6.70
CA VAL A 31 2.26 8.96 5.86
C VAL A 31 1.84 10.39 6.20
N ALA A 32 0.56 10.62 6.51
CA ALA A 32 0.05 11.93 6.95
C ALA A 32 0.64 12.38 8.31
N THR A 33 0.81 11.47 9.26
CA THR A 33 1.41 11.81 10.57
C THR A 33 2.92 12.09 10.49
N ARG A 34 3.65 11.46 9.55
CA ARG A 34 5.07 11.77 9.30
C ARG A 34 5.31 13.08 8.53
N SER A 35 4.35 13.53 7.72
CA SER A 35 4.41 14.84 7.06
C SER A 35 4.06 16.01 8.00
N PHE A 36 3.19 15.79 9.00
CA PHE A 36 2.90 16.82 10.01
C PHE A 36 4.06 17.02 11.00
N LEU A 37 4.75 15.95 11.39
CA LEU A 37 5.92 16.06 12.29
C LEU A 37 7.14 16.72 11.64
N THR A 38 7.32 16.63 10.32
CA THR A 38 8.46 17.26 9.63
C THR A 38 8.19 18.72 9.25
N THR A 39 6.96 19.11 8.95
CA THR A 39 6.58 20.51 8.68
C THR A 39 6.57 21.34 9.96
N ALA A 40 6.04 20.81 11.07
CA ALA A 40 6.06 21.48 12.38
C ALA A 40 7.49 21.72 12.90
N TRP A 41 8.43 20.79 12.67
CA TRP A 41 9.82 20.95 13.08
C TRP A 41 10.58 21.97 12.20
N VAL A 42 10.27 22.03 10.89
CA VAL A 42 10.85 23.03 9.97
C VAL A 42 10.29 24.43 10.22
N GLU A 43 9.03 24.57 10.65
CA GLU A 43 8.47 25.86 11.08
C GLU A 43 8.97 26.31 12.46
N ALA A 44 9.15 25.39 13.42
CA ALA A 44 9.80 25.70 14.70
C ALA A 44 11.25 26.17 14.50
N ALA A 45 12.03 25.48 13.64
CA ALA A 45 13.40 25.88 13.32
C ALA A 45 13.49 27.24 12.58
N LYS A 46 12.44 27.64 11.84
CA LYS A 46 12.36 28.98 11.22
C LYS A 46 12.01 30.09 12.22
N LYS A 47 11.30 29.77 13.31
CA LYS A 47 11.04 30.72 14.41
C LYS A 47 12.29 30.96 15.25
N ASP A 48 13.12 29.94 15.48
CA ASP A 48 14.39 30.09 16.22
C ASP A 48 15.50 30.78 15.40
N ALA A 49 15.49 30.65 14.08
CA ALA A 49 16.44 31.35 13.21
C ALA A 49 16.14 32.86 13.04
N LYS A 50 14.96 33.33 13.45
CA LYS A 50 14.58 34.76 13.42
C LYS A 50 14.73 35.48 14.76
N SER A 51 15.02 34.79 15.87
CA SER A 51 15.14 35.43 17.19
C SER A 51 16.57 35.82 17.63
N THR A 52 17.61 35.49 16.86
CA THR A 52 19.01 35.80 17.23
C THR A 52 19.62 37.02 16.54
N LYS A 53 18.78 37.91 15.98
CA LYS A 53 19.23 39.07 15.21
C LYS A 53 18.87 40.41 15.83
N THR A 54 18.95 40.58 17.15
CA THR A 54 18.97 41.93 17.76
C THR A 54 19.50 41.88 19.18
N THR A 55 20.74 42.33 19.39
CA THR A 55 21.25 43.06 20.57
C THR A 55 22.79 43.09 20.51
N ARG A 56 23.34 44.02 19.73
CA ARG A 56 24.65 44.61 20.05
C ARG A 56 24.59 46.11 19.77
N ALA A 57 23.71 46.76 20.52
CA ALA A 57 23.70 48.20 20.67
C ALA A 57 24.56 48.57 21.88
N THR A 58 25.43 49.55 21.67
CA THR A 58 25.83 50.58 22.64
C THR A 58 26.48 50.14 23.95
N ALA A 59 27.80 50.03 23.96
CA ALA A 59 28.61 50.38 25.13
C ALA A 59 29.22 51.77 24.88
N LYS A 60 28.52 52.80 25.37
CA LYS A 60 28.95 54.20 25.37
C LYS A 60 29.27 54.56 26.82
N LYS A 61 30.45 55.14 27.04
CA LYS A 61 30.74 56.18 28.05
C LYS A 61 30.96 55.71 29.51
N VAL A 62 32.22 55.69 29.93
CA VAL A 62 32.60 56.28 31.23
C VAL A 62 33.78 57.21 30.97
N LYS A 63 33.49 58.52 31.07
CA LYS A 63 34.45 59.61 31.20
C LYS A 63 34.89 59.63 32.67
N SER A 64 36.18 59.57 32.95
CA SER A 64 36.73 60.15 34.18
C SER A 64 37.67 61.30 33.79
N LYS A 65 37.22 62.50 34.15
CA LYS A 65 37.97 63.76 34.20
C LYS A 65 38.86 63.69 35.44
N VAL A 66 40.16 63.92 35.30
CA VAL A 66 40.98 64.49 36.39
C VAL A 66 41.80 65.63 35.80
N SER A 67 41.62 66.78 36.43
CA SER A 67 42.10 68.11 36.10
C SER A 67 43.38 68.47 36.86
N GLY A 68 44.15 69.41 36.31
CA GLY A 68 45.15 70.24 37.00
C GLY A 68 46.58 69.92 36.58
N SER A 69 47.21 70.60 35.62
CA SER A 69 47.66 72.01 35.57
C SER A 69 48.83 72.34 36.52
N LYS A 70 50.04 72.44 35.97
CA LYS A 70 50.95 73.62 36.02
C LYS A 70 52.21 73.26 35.21
N ALA A 71 52.49 74.03 34.16
CA ALA A 71 53.53 75.08 34.12
C ALA A 71 54.94 74.48 34.21
N ALA A 72 55.94 74.89 33.45
CA ALA A 72 56.11 75.73 32.27
C ALA A 72 57.53 75.38 31.76
N GLU A 73 57.93 75.99 30.67
CA GLU A 73 59.34 76.26 30.33
C GLU A 73 60.13 75.20 29.53
N LYS A 74 60.95 75.75 28.63
CA LYS A 74 61.93 75.14 27.71
C LYS A 74 61.46 74.82 26.30
N SER A 75 61.09 75.90 25.62
CA SER A 75 61.34 76.09 24.19
C SER A 75 62.84 76.01 23.86
N GLU A 76 63.15 75.63 22.62
CA GLU A 76 64.45 75.76 21.90
C GLU A 76 65.38 74.54 21.76
N LYS A 77 64.93 73.30 22.06
CA LYS A 77 65.54 72.06 21.51
C LYS A 77 64.58 71.19 20.68
N GLU A 78 63.43 71.74 20.30
CA GLU A 78 62.28 70.96 19.80
C GLU A 78 62.20 70.83 18.27
N LYS A 79 62.93 71.65 17.50
CA LYS A 79 62.85 71.65 16.02
C LYS A 79 63.74 70.58 15.33
N ALA A 80 64.76 70.05 16.01
CA ALA A 80 65.61 68.95 15.48
C ALA A 80 65.11 67.54 15.88
N LEU A 81 64.44 67.41 17.04
CA LEU A 81 63.77 66.18 17.50
C LEU A 81 62.39 65.95 16.84
N ALA A 82 61.78 66.99 16.26
CA ALA A 82 60.52 66.89 15.52
C ALA A 82 60.65 66.30 14.10
N LYS A 83 61.84 66.34 13.49
CA LYS A 83 62.12 65.67 12.20
C LYS A 83 62.36 64.17 12.37
N THR A 84 63.11 63.75 13.39
CA THR A 84 63.35 62.33 13.69
C THR A 84 62.11 61.61 14.25
N LYS A 85 61.25 62.30 15.02
CA LYS A 85 59.92 61.77 15.41
C LYS A 85 58.93 61.65 14.24
N LYS A 86 59.05 62.48 13.20
CA LYS A 86 58.21 62.37 11.98
C LYS A 86 58.62 61.18 11.12
N GLU A 87 59.92 60.89 11.00
CA GLU A 87 60.40 59.72 10.25
C GLU A 87 60.16 58.39 10.98
N SER A 88 60.35 58.32 12.30
CA SER A 88 60.03 57.12 13.08
C SER A 88 58.52 56.86 13.11
N GLY A 89 57.70 57.91 13.20
CA GLY A 89 56.24 57.82 13.08
C GLY A 89 55.76 57.42 11.68
N LEU A 90 56.48 57.78 10.62
CA LEU A 90 56.20 57.31 9.25
C LEU A 90 56.54 55.83 9.09
N LYS A 91 57.70 55.37 9.58
CA LYS A 91 58.09 53.95 9.57
C LYS A 91 57.11 53.08 10.37
N GLU A 92 56.66 53.55 11.53
CA GLU A 92 55.65 52.86 12.35
C GLU A 92 54.27 52.82 11.67
N LYS A 93 53.87 53.91 10.99
CA LYS A 93 52.63 53.94 10.20
C LYS A 93 52.68 53.00 9.01
N VAL A 94 53.82 52.91 8.32
CA VAL A 94 54.03 51.98 7.21
C VAL A 94 54.03 50.53 7.73
N ALA A 95 54.71 50.22 8.83
CA ALA A 95 54.67 48.90 9.46
C ALA A 95 53.27 48.48 9.93
N LYS A 96 52.51 49.40 10.55
CA LYS A 96 51.10 49.17 10.92
C LYS A 96 50.19 49.01 9.71
N ALA A 97 50.50 49.68 8.60
CA ALA A 97 49.75 49.54 7.35
C ALA A 97 50.02 48.18 6.68
N THR A 98 51.28 47.74 6.60
CA THR A 98 51.64 46.43 6.04
C THR A 98 51.11 45.28 6.88
N GLU A 99 51.13 45.37 8.21
CA GLU A 99 50.51 44.38 9.10
C GLU A 99 48.97 44.31 8.91
N LYS A 100 48.31 45.46 8.71
CA LYS A 100 46.88 45.51 8.39
C LYS A 100 46.55 44.90 7.02
N VAL A 101 47.44 45.00 6.04
CA VAL A 101 47.28 44.35 4.73
C VAL A 101 47.47 42.84 4.86
N LEU A 102 48.54 42.38 5.52
CA LEU A 102 48.81 40.97 5.76
C LEU A 102 47.70 40.27 6.56
N THR A 103 47.12 40.94 7.56
CA THR A 103 45.99 40.40 8.33
C THR A 103 44.69 40.33 7.52
N LYS A 104 44.42 41.30 6.65
CA LYS A 104 43.28 41.27 5.72
C LYS A 104 43.43 40.15 4.68
N GLU A 105 44.63 39.94 4.14
CA GLU A 105 44.90 38.84 3.21
C GLU A 105 44.77 37.47 3.86
N LYS A 106 45.33 37.29 5.07
CA LYS A 106 45.13 36.06 5.86
C LYS A 106 43.65 35.80 6.15
N ALA A 107 42.87 36.83 6.46
CA ALA A 107 41.43 36.71 6.65
C ALA A 107 40.68 36.34 5.36
N LYS A 108 41.08 36.90 4.21
CA LYS A 108 40.53 36.56 2.89
C LYS A 108 40.83 35.10 2.53
N ALA A 109 42.07 34.66 2.68
CA ALA A 109 42.48 33.27 2.45
C ALA A 109 41.74 32.28 3.37
N ARG A 110 41.51 32.63 4.65
CA ARG A 110 40.69 31.81 5.56
C ARG A 110 39.23 31.71 5.11
N ARG A 111 38.64 32.82 4.62
CA ARG A 111 37.26 32.81 4.08
C ARG A 111 37.15 31.97 2.82
N GLU A 112 38.12 32.08 1.90
CA GLU A 112 38.15 31.28 0.67
C GLU A 112 38.29 29.79 0.97
N LYS A 113 39.18 29.40 1.90
CA LYS A 113 39.30 28.01 2.37
C LYS A 113 38.00 27.50 3.00
N ALA A 114 37.35 28.30 3.86
CA ALA A 114 36.08 27.93 4.47
C ALA A 114 34.95 27.77 3.43
N LEU A 115 34.90 28.62 2.41
CA LEU A 115 33.96 28.50 1.30
C LEU A 115 34.23 27.25 0.46
N ALA A 116 35.50 26.93 0.18
CA ALA A 116 35.89 25.71 -0.53
C ALA A 116 35.46 24.44 0.25
N ILE A 117 35.68 24.40 1.57
CA ILE A 117 35.25 23.29 2.43
C ILE A 117 33.71 23.17 2.42
N LYS A 118 32.98 24.29 2.54
CA LYS A 118 31.51 24.29 2.46
C LYS A 118 31.00 23.76 1.13
N LYS A 119 31.60 24.19 0.01
CA LYS A 119 31.27 23.70 -1.33
C LYS A 119 31.55 22.20 -1.47
N ALA A 120 32.70 21.72 -1.00
CA ALA A 120 33.06 20.30 -1.03
C ALA A 120 32.07 19.45 -0.21
N ASN A 121 31.70 19.89 1.00
CA ASN A 121 30.71 19.19 1.81
C ASN A 121 29.32 19.19 1.18
N ALA A 122 28.91 20.29 0.56
CA ALA A 122 27.64 20.37 -0.16
C ALA A 122 27.60 19.42 -1.37
N LEU A 123 28.70 19.27 -2.10
CA LEU A 123 28.81 18.30 -3.20
C LEU A 123 28.70 16.86 -2.69
N LYS A 124 29.45 16.50 -1.64
CA LYS A 124 29.37 15.18 -1.01
C LYS A 124 27.95 14.85 -0.52
N LEU A 125 27.25 15.84 0.05
CA LEU A 125 25.86 15.66 0.49
C LEU A 125 24.90 15.45 -0.69
N LYS A 126 25.07 16.21 -1.78
CA LYS A 126 24.30 16.04 -3.02
C LYS A 126 24.51 14.67 -3.64
N GLU A 127 25.74 14.16 -3.66
CA GLU A 127 26.04 12.81 -4.16
C GLU A 127 25.39 11.72 -3.31
N LYS A 128 25.51 11.81 -1.97
CA LYS A 128 24.81 10.88 -1.06
C LYS A 128 23.30 10.90 -1.27
N ALA A 129 22.70 12.07 -1.46
CA ALA A 129 21.27 12.22 -1.72
C ALA A 129 20.87 11.61 -3.08
N LYS A 130 21.68 11.77 -4.14
CA LYS A 130 21.46 11.12 -5.45
C LYS A 130 21.48 9.60 -5.32
N LEU A 131 22.50 9.05 -4.63
CA LEU A 131 22.65 7.62 -4.42
C LEU A 131 21.49 7.02 -3.60
N GLN A 132 20.99 7.75 -2.59
CA GLN A 132 19.79 7.34 -1.86
C GLN A 132 18.53 7.35 -2.73
N ARG A 133 18.35 8.38 -3.59
CA ARG A 133 17.22 8.44 -4.54
C ARG A 133 17.25 7.27 -5.52
N GLU A 134 18.41 6.92 -6.05
CA GLU A 134 18.57 5.77 -6.95
C GLU A 134 18.28 4.45 -6.25
N LYS A 135 18.77 4.25 -5.03
CA LYS A 135 18.42 3.07 -4.21
C LYS A 135 16.91 2.96 -4.01
N VAL A 136 16.23 4.05 -3.65
CA VAL A 136 14.77 4.07 -3.48
C VAL A 136 14.05 3.77 -4.81
N ARG A 137 14.55 4.29 -5.94
CA ARG A 137 13.99 4.01 -7.26
C ARG A 137 14.09 2.51 -7.60
N LEU A 138 15.26 1.90 -7.38
CA LEU A 138 15.48 0.47 -7.61
C LEU A 138 14.59 -0.39 -6.71
N ILE A 139 14.46 -0.03 -5.42
CA ILE A 139 13.55 -0.74 -4.50
C ILE A 139 12.10 -0.64 -5.00
N ARG A 140 11.65 0.54 -5.43
CA ARG A 140 10.30 0.72 -5.98
C ARG A 140 10.08 -0.12 -7.25
N GLN A 141 11.07 -0.20 -8.14
CA GLN A 141 10.99 -1.03 -9.33
C GLN A 141 10.86 -2.51 -8.96
N LYS A 142 11.72 -3.02 -8.07
CA LYS A 142 11.64 -4.42 -7.60
C LYS A 142 10.29 -4.74 -6.95
N VAL A 143 9.78 -3.85 -6.10
CA VAL A 143 8.46 -4.02 -5.46
C VAL A 143 7.33 -4.03 -6.50
N ASN A 144 7.42 -3.20 -7.54
CA ASN A 144 6.43 -3.18 -8.62
C ASN A 144 6.52 -4.46 -9.48
N GLU A 145 7.71 -4.92 -9.82
CA GLU A 145 7.93 -6.19 -10.54
C GLU A 145 7.39 -7.38 -9.74
N GLU A 146 7.64 -7.43 -8.43
CA GLU A 146 7.09 -8.47 -7.55
C GLU A 146 5.56 -8.42 -7.49
N LYS A 147 4.97 -7.23 -7.41
CA LYS A 147 3.51 -7.06 -7.46
C LYS A 147 2.93 -7.50 -8.80
N GLU A 148 3.59 -7.23 -9.91
CA GLU A 148 3.15 -7.69 -11.23
C GLU A 148 3.30 -9.20 -11.39
N LYS A 149 4.43 -9.79 -10.94
CA LYS A 149 4.59 -11.24 -10.85
C LYS A 149 3.51 -11.89 -9.99
N GLU A 150 3.18 -11.28 -8.86
CA GLU A 150 2.08 -11.72 -8.01
C GLU A 150 0.74 -11.61 -8.74
N ARG A 151 0.44 -10.48 -9.40
CA ARG A 151 -0.80 -10.31 -10.19
C ARG A 151 -0.91 -11.36 -11.29
N LEU A 152 0.18 -11.66 -11.99
CA LEU A 152 0.23 -12.68 -13.03
C LEU A 152 0.04 -14.09 -12.46
N ALA A 153 0.73 -14.43 -11.36
CA ALA A 153 0.52 -15.69 -10.64
C ALA A 153 -0.95 -15.85 -10.21
N ILE A 154 -1.55 -14.78 -9.67
CA ILE A 154 -2.97 -14.75 -9.33
C ILE A 154 -3.85 -14.96 -10.56
N LYS A 155 -3.56 -14.30 -11.69
CA LYS A 155 -4.32 -14.45 -12.93
C LYS A 155 -4.23 -15.88 -13.46
N ASN A 156 -3.05 -16.48 -13.41
CA ASN A 156 -2.79 -17.86 -13.83
C ASN A 156 -3.46 -18.87 -12.90
N ALA A 157 -3.46 -18.64 -11.59
CA ALA A 157 -4.12 -19.52 -10.62
C ALA A 157 -5.66 -19.52 -10.69
N ARG A 158 -6.27 -18.52 -11.36
CA ARG A 158 -7.74 -18.44 -11.49
C ARG A 158 -8.31 -19.49 -12.43
N ARG A 159 -7.58 -19.91 -13.45
CA ARG A 159 -8.06 -20.82 -14.50
C ARG A 159 -7.07 -21.97 -14.66
N PRO A 160 -7.54 -23.21 -14.84
CA PRO A 160 -6.63 -24.30 -15.15
C PRO A 160 -5.88 -24.02 -16.46
N PRO A 161 -4.61 -24.46 -16.59
CA PRO A 161 -3.79 -24.23 -17.79
C PRO A 161 -4.21 -25.10 -19.00
N PHE A 162 -5.31 -25.85 -18.88
CA PHE A 162 -5.87 -26.69 -19.94
C PHE A 162 -7.35 -26.35 -20.14
N LYS A 163 -7.81 -26.62 -21.36
CA LYS A 163 -9.18 -26.32 -21.79
C LYS A 163 -10.16 -27.34 -21.17
N LYS A 164 -11.38 -26.87 -20.86
CA LYS A 164 -12.50 -27.75 -20.49
C LYS A 164 -12.96 -28.51 -21.75
N PRO A 165 -13.34 -29.78 -21.65
CA PRO A 165 -14.00 -30.47 -22.75
C PRO A 165 -15.21 -29.65 -23.19
N LYS A 166 -15.34 -29.48 -24.50
CA LYS A 166 -16.45 -28.79 -25.14
C LYS A 166 -17.75 -29.47 -24.72
N THR A 167 -18.82 -28.72 -24.49
CA THR A 167 -20.18 -29.28 -24.36
C THR A 167 -20.71 -29.70 -25.73
N ALA A 168 -21.78 -30.51 -25.76
CA ALA A 168 -22.40 -30.96 -27.01
C ALA A 168 -22.77 -29.78 -27.93
N TYR A 169 -23.40 -28.74 -27.38
CA TYR A 169 -23.68 -27.52 -28.12
C TYR A 169 -22.43 -26.85 -28.68
N THR A 170 -21.33 -26.77 -27.92
CA THR A 170 -20.09 -26.16 -28.45
C THR A 170 -19.38 -27.03 -29.49
N ASN A 171 -19.55 -28.36 -29.45
CA ASN A 171 -19.09 -29.25 -30.51
C ASN A 171 -19.86 -28.98 -31.79
N PHE A 172 -21.21 -28.93 -31.70
CA PHE A 172 -22.09 -28.53 -32.79
C PHE A 172 -21.69 -27.18 -33.38
N MET A 173 -21.58 -26.15 -32.54
CA MET A 173 -21.17 -24.81 -32.96
C MET A 173 -19.80 -24.81 -33.66
N SER A 174 -18.85 -25.63 -33.22
CA SER A 174 -17.55 -25.69 -33.87
C SER A 174 -17.58 -26.39 -35.22
N GLN A 175 -18.55 -27.27 -35.47
CA GLN A 175 -18.75 -27.86 -36.79
C GLN A 175 -19.49 -26.90 -37.73
N THR A 176 -20.54 -26.24 -37.25
CA THR A 176 -21.33 -25.31 -38.08
C THR A 176 -20.54 -24.06 -38.47
N MET A 177 -19.74 -23.51 -37.55
CA MET A 177 -18.95 -22.30 -37.80
C MET A 177 -17.74 -22.52 -38.72
N ASN A 178 -17.24 -23.75 -38.85
CA ASN A 178 -16.07 -24.03 -39.68
C ASN A 178 -16.38 -24.09 -41.19
N GLY A 179 -17.67 -24.11 -41.57
CA GLY A 179 -18.10 -24.25 -42.97
C GLY A 179 -18.98 -23.11 -43.50
N GLN A 180 -19.20 -22.04 -42.73
CA GLN A 180 -19.99 -20.89 -43.19
C GLN A 180 -19.09 -19.72 -43.58
N ASP A 181 -19.32 -19.17 -44.77
CA ASP A 181 -18.68 -17.93 -45.20
C ASP A 181 -19.11 -16.76 -44.30
N LEU A 182 -18.11 -16.06 -43.76
CA LEU A 182 -18.22 -15.04 -42.71
C LEU A 182 -18.91 -13.73 -43.16
N GLY A 183 -19.64 -13.74 -44.28
CA GLY A 183 -20.35 -12.57 -44.82
C GLY A 183 -21.57 -12.14 -44.01
N THR A 184 -22.10 -13.01 -43.16
CA THR A 184 -23.18 -12.69 -42.21
C THR A 184 -22.61 -12.30 -40.85
N ASP A 185 -23.29 -11.39 -40.14
CA ASP A 185 -22.84 -10.96 -38.81
C ASP A 185 -22.79 -12.17 -37.87
N ARG A 186 -21.66 -12.33 -37.17
CA ARG A 186 -21.40 -13.47 -36.27
C ARG A 186 -22.49 -13.62 -35.22
N THR A 187 -23.11 -12.52 -34.79
CA THR A 187 -24.19 -12.58 -33.80
C THR A 187 -25.46 -13.21 -34.36
N GLU A 188 -25.77 -12.99 -35.64
CA GLU A 188 -26.90 -13.60 -36.31
C GLU A 188 -26.70 -15.10 -36.51
N ILE A 189 -25.48 -15.50 -36.91
CA ILE A 189 -25.12 -16.92 -37.06
C ILE A 189 -25.28 -17.66 -35.72
N LEU A 190 -24.85 -17.04 -34.60
CA LEU A 190 -25.02 -17.61 -33.27
C LEU A 190 -26.50 -17.77 -32.89
N LYS A 191 -27.34 -16.76 -33.19
CA LYS A 191 -28.79 -16.82 -32.94
C LYS A 191 -29.47 -17.92 -33.77
N GLN A 192 -29.14 -18.02 -35.05
CA GLN A 192 -29.67 -19.05 -35.95
C GLN A 192 -29.24 -20.45 -35.49
N SER A 193 -27.95 -20.63 -35.20
CA SER A 193 -27.43 -21.92 -34.72
C SER A 193 -28.04 -22.33 -33.38
N ALA A 194 -28.31 -21.37 -32.47
CA ALA A 194 -29.01 -21.65 -31.22
C ALA A 194 -30.46 -22.13 -31.46
N LYS A 195 -31.18 -21.51 -32.41
CA LYS A 195 -32.52 -21.96 -32.81
C LYS A 195 -32.49 -23.38 -33.37
N VAL A 196 -31.58 -23.65 -34.31
CA VAL A 196 -31.38 -25.00 -34.89
C VAL A 196 -31.11 -26.02 -33.79
N TRP A 197 -30.15 -25.74 -32.89
CA TRP A 197 -29.86 -26.64 -31.78
C TRP A 197 -31.07 -26.89 -30.87
N SER A 198 -31.91 -25.88 -30.63
CA SER A 198 -33.11 -26.04 -29.81
C SER A 198 -34.16 -26.93 -30.48
N SER A 199 -34.30 -26.88 -31.81
CA SER A 199 -35.25 -27.69 -32.59
C SER A 199 -34.75 -29.11 -32.92
N MET A 200 -33.46 -29.40 -32.78
CA MET A 200 -32.90 -30.74 -33.02
C MET A 200 -33.44 -31.78 -32.03
N SER A 201 -33.63 -33.00 -32.51
CA SER A 201 -34.04 -34.14 -31.68
C SER A 201 -32.94 -34.54 -30.69
N GLU A 202 -33.29 -35.28 -29.64
CA GLU A 202 -32.30 -35.76 -28.67
C GLU A 202 -31.29 -36.72 -29.29
N GLU A 203 -31.73 -37.55 -30.25
CA GLU A 203 -30.87 -38.47 -31.01
C GLU A 203 -29.82 -37.76 -31.88
N GLU A 204 -30.13 -36.56 -32.38
CA GLU A 204 -29.13 -35.76 -33.09
C GLU A 204 -28.16 -35.08 -32.11
N LYS A 205 -28.66 -34.65 -30.96
CA LYS A 205 -27.84 -34.03 -29.91
C LYS A 205 -26.83 -35.02 -29.31
N THR A 206 -27.16 -36.31 -29.24
CA THR A 206 -26.23 -37.35 -28.77
C THR A 206 -25.03 -37.53 -29.70
N LYS A 207 -25.15 -37.25 -31.01
CA LYS A 207 -24.00 -37.27 -31.95
C LYS A 207 -22.91 -36.28 -31.56
N TYR A 208 -23.28 -35.21 -30.88
CA TYR A 208 -22.36 -34.18 -30.39
C TYR A 208 -21.96 -34.40 -28.93
N ALA A 209 -22.47 -35.44 -28.27
CA ALA A 209 -22.17 -35.72 -26.88
C ALA A 209 -20.67 -35.86 -26.68
N VAL A 210 -20.21 -35.30 -25.56
CA VAL A 210 -18.81 -35.40 -25.14
C VAL A 210 -18.55 -36.83 -24.73
N ASP A 211 -17.46 -37.42 -25.19
CA ASP A 211 -17.03 -38.73 -24.68
C ASP A 211 -16.92 -38.63 -23.14
N PRO A 212 -17.66 -39.48 -22.39
CA PRO A 212 -17.58 -39.52 -20.94
C PRO A 212 -16.13 -39.65 -20.43
N LYS A 213 -15.25 -40.34 -21.18
CA LYS A 213 -13.83 -40.51 -20.83
C LYS A 213 -13.09 -39.19 -20.77
N GLU A 214 -13.24 -38.33 -21.78
CA GLU A 214 -12.61 -37.00 -21.80
C GLU A 214 -13.02 -36.14 -20.60
N ARG A 215 -14.30 -36.26 -20.20
CA ARG A 215 -14.81 -35.55 -19.02
C ARG A 215 -14.17 -36.07 -17.73
N VAL A 216 -14.02 -37.38 -17.57
CA VAL A 216 -13.35 -37.98 -16.42
C VAL A 216 -11.87 -37.58 -16.38
N GLU A 217 -11.17 -37.68 -17.51
CA GLU A 217 -9.76 -37.24 -17.61
C GLU A 217 -9.58 -35.78 -17.23
N TYR A 218 -10.47 -34.90 -17.74
CA TYR A 218 -10.46 -33.49 -17.39
C TYR A 218 -10.63 -33.29 -15.88
N LEU A 219 -11.55 -34.02 -15.23
CA LEU A 219 -11.76 -33.92 -13.79
C LEU A 219 -10.53 -34.39 -13.00
N VAL A 220 -9.87 -35.46 -13.43
CA VAL A 220 -8.62 -35.94 -12.83
C VAL A 220 -7.53 -34.88 -12.96
N LYS A 221 -7.27 -34.38 -14.17
CA LYS A 221 -6.30 -33.29 -14.45
C LYS A 221 -6.63 -32.03 -13.63
N TYR A 222 -7.91 -31.68 -13.52
CA TYR A 222 -8.40 -30.54 -12.74
C TYR A 222 -8.20 -30.68 -11.25
N ASN A 223 -8.43 -31.87 -10.69
CA ASN A 223 -8.21 -32.14 -9.28
C ASN A 223 -6.72 -32.16 -8.94
N ALA A 224 -5.88 -32.76 -9.81
CA ALA A 224 -4.43 -32.72 -9.67
C ALA A 224 -3.90 -31.28 -9.69
N TRP A 225 -4.31 -30.48 -10.68
CA TRP A 225 -3.96 -29.06 -10.72
C TRP A 225 -4.46 -28.28 -9.50
N LYS A 226 -5.68 -28.55 -9.02
CA LYS A 226 -6.20 -27.90 -7.81
C LYS A 226 -5.36 -28.23 -6.57
N ALA A 227 -4.76 -29.41 -6.52
CA ALA A 227 -3.88 -29.83 -5.43
C ALA A 227 -2.52 -29.11 -5.45
N THR A 228 -2.01 -28.73 -6.64
CA THR A 228 -0.74 -27.99 -6.76
C THR A 228 -0.84 -26.51 -6.39
N LEU A 229 -2.05 -25.97 -6.26
CA LEU A 229 -2.27 -24.55 -5.90
C LEU A 229 -1.84 -24.23 -4.46
N THR A 230 -1.07 -23.15 -4.31
CA THR A 230 -0.65 -22.61 -3.01
C THR A 230 -1.87 -22.18 -2.17
N PRO A 231 -1.76 -22.13 -0.82
CA PRO A 231 -2.86 -21.68 0.03
C PRO A 231 -3.43 -20.30 -0.34
N LYS A 232 -2.55 -19.37 -0.77
CA LYS A 232 -2.93 -18.02 -1.22
C LYS A 232 -3.77 -18.06 -2.51
N GLU A 233 -3.33 -18.84 -3.49
CA GLU A 233 -4.05 -19.05 -4.75
C GLU A 233 -5.41 -19.74 -4.54
N ARG A 234 -5.45 -20.77 -3.68
CA ARG A 234 -6.71 -21.44 -3.28
C ARG A 234 -7.69 -20.44 -2.66
N ARG A 235 -7.21 -19.52 -1.81
CA ARG A 235 -8.06 -18.47 -1.21
C ARG A 235 -8.66 -17.54 -2.25
N ILE A 236 -7.87 -17.12 -3.23
CA ILE A 236 -8.35 -16.24 -4.31
C ILE A 236 -9.39 -16.93 -5.18
N ARG A 237 -9.12 -18.19 -5.57
CA ARG A 237 -10.08 -19.00 -6.33
C ARG A 237 -11.39 -19.18 -5.56
N ARG A 238 -11.32 -19.48 -4.25
CA ARG A 238 -12.50 -19.56 -3.38
C ARG A 238 -13.25 -18.23 -3.30
N LYS A 239 -12.57 -17.09 -3.19
CA LYS A 239 -13.22 -15.77 -3.15
C LYS A 239 -14.03 -15.48 -4.41
N ASN A 240 -13.54 -15.93 -5.57
CA ASN A 240 -14.26 -15.78 -6.83
C ASN A 240 -15.47 -16.73 -6.92
N ASN A 241 -15.34 -17.94 -6.38
CA ASN A 241 -16.41 -18.95 -6.39
C ASN A 241 -17.43 -18.81 -5.24
N ALA A 242 -17.10 -18.09 -4.17
CA ALA A 242 -17.95 -17.89 -2.99
C ALA A 242 -19.20 -17.03 -3.26
N ARG A 243 -19.44 -16.67 -4.52
CA ARG A 243 -20.60 -15.89 -4.97
C ARG A 243 -21.67 -16.80 -5.59
N GLY A 244 -21.88 -17.99 -5.01
CA GLY A 244 -22.96 -18.88 -5.41
C GLY A 244 -24.34 -18.26 -5.17
N THR A 245 -25.35 -18.85 -5.81
CA THR A 245 -26.76 -18.59 -5.54
C THR A 245 -27.04 -18.86 -4.06
N ILE A 246 -27.79 -17.96 -3.42
CA ILE A 246 -28.26 -18.18 -2.05
C ILE A 246 -29.39 -19.19 -2.19
N GLN A 247 -29.25 -20.36 -1.58
CA GLN A 247 -30.29 -21.39 -1.60
C GLN A 247 -31.32 -21.11 -0.50
N ALA A 248 -32.58 -21.46 -0.73
CA ALA A 248 -33.66 -21.37 0.26
C ALA A 248 -33.27 -22.02 1.60
N TYR A 249 -32.64 -23.20 1.55
CA TYR A 249 -32.09 -23.88 2.73
C TYR A 249 -31.09 -23.02 3.53
N ASN A 250 -30.25 -22.24 2.87
CA ASN A 250 -29.29 -21.37 3.56
C ASN A 250 -29.99 -20.21 4.28
N VAL A 251 -31.09 -19.70 3.72
CA VAL A 251 -31.92 -18.68 4.36
C VAL A 251 -32.63 -19.27 5.58
N PHE A 252 -33.26 -20.44 5.41
CA PHE A 252 -33.87 -21.18 6.52
C PHE A 252 -32.88 -21.43 7.65
N MET A 253 -31.70 -21.96 7.33
CA MET A 253 -30.63 -22.19 8.31
C MET A 253 -30.24 -20.88 9.00
N LYS A 254 -30.05 -19.79 8.27
CA LYS A 254 -29.66 -18.50 8.88
C LYS A 254 -30.72 -17.96 9.85
N GLU A 255 -32.01 -18.13 9.53
CA GLU A 255 -33.12 -17.63 10.36
C GLU A 255 -33.38 -18.53 11.57
N ASN A 256 -33.22 -19.84 11.42
CA ASN A 256 -33.61 -20.83 12.44
C ASN A 256 -32.43 -21.40 13.23
N PHE A 257 -31.18 -21.10 12.87
CA PHE A 257 -30.02 -21.57 13.64
C PHE A 257 -29.95 -20.87 15.00
N PRO A 258 -29.85 -21.64 16.11
CA PRO A 258 -29.83 -21.05 17.44
C PRO A 258 -28.57 -20.18 17.63
N LYS A 259 -28.77 -18.95 18.11
CA LYS A 259 -27.65 -17.99 18.34
C LYS A 259 -26.70 -18.46 19.45
N LYS A 260 -27.21 -19.24 20.40
CA LYS A 260 -26.44 -19.89 21.46
C LYS A 260 -26.81 -21.37 21.45
N LEU A 261 -25.82 -22.26 21.41
CA LEU A 261 -26.04 -23.70 21.52
C LEU A 261 -26.30 -24.01 23.00
N GLU A 262 -27.53 -24.41 23.32
CA GLU A 262 -27.92 -24.80 24.68
C GLU A 262 -27.63 -26.28 24.94
N GLY A 263 -27.41 -26.65 26.20
CA GLY A 263 -27.37 -28.05 26.62
C GLY A 263 -26.20 -28.89 26.09
N GLY A 264 -25.05 -28.28 25.76
CA GLY A 264 -23.89 -29.01 25.24
C GLY A 264 -24.07 -29.56 23.82
N MET A 265 -25.15 -29.17 23.13
CA MET A 265 -25.42 -29.59 21.76
C MET A 265 -24.31 -29.08 20.83
N THR A 266 -23.76 -29.97 20.01
CA THR A 266 -22.71 -29.57 19.06
C THR A 266 -23.33 -28.85 17.85
N PHE A 267 -22.52 -28.06 17.13
CA PHE A 267 -22.95 -27.45 15.85
C PHE A 267 -23.49 -28.50 14.87
N ILE A 268 -22.89 -29.69 14.85
CA ILE A 268 -23.26 -30.78 13.96
C ILE A 268 -24.68 -31.25 14.28
N ASP A 269 -24.99 -31.47 15.56
CA ASP A 269 -26.31 -31.95 15.98
C ASP A 269 -27.40 -30.92 15.68
N ALA A 270 -27.18 -29.66 16.04
CA ALA A 270 -28.11 -28.57 15.72
C ALA A 270 -28.35 -28.44 14.22
N SER A 271 -27.30 -28.58 13.40
CA SER A 271 -27.44 -28.53 11.94
C SER A 271 -28.21 -29.72 11.36
N ARG A 272 -28.08 -30.91 11.98
CA ARG A 272 -28.82 -32.11 11.57
C ARG A 272 -30.30 -31.96 11.89
N THR A 273 -30.65 -31.49 13.08
CA THR A 273 -32.04 -31.25 13.47
C THR A 273 -32.71 -30.21 12.57
N LEU A 274 -32.01 -29.13 12.23
CA LEU A 274 -32.55 -28.12 11.30
C LEU A 274 -32.69 -28.66 9.87
N ARG A 275 -31.77 -29.52 9.41
CA ARG A 275 -31.91 -30.19 8.12
C ARG A 275 -33.18 -31.04 8.06
N GLU A 276 -33.44 -31.83 9.10
CA GLU A 276 -34.65 -32.66 9.20
C GLU A 276 -35.91 -31.81 9.23
N ARG A 277 -35.92 -30.72 10.02
CA ARG A 277 -37.03 -29.75 10.04
C ARG A 277 -37.27 -29.15 8.65
N TYR A 278 -36.22 -28.75 7.94
CA TYR A 278 -36.37 -28.21 6.59
C TYR A 278 -36.93 -29.25 5.61
N LEU A 279 -36.53 -30.51 5.72
CA LEU A 279 -37.08 -31.58 4.88
C LEU A 279 -38.57 -31.79 5.14
N ALA A 280 -38.99 -31.67 6.40
CA ALA A 280 -40.38 -31.80 6.84
C ALA A 280 -41.30 -30.60 6.48
N LEU A 281 -40.75 -29.43 6.13
CA LEU A 281 -41.54 -28.27 5.69
C LEU A 281 -42.35 -28.59 4.43
N SER A 282 -43.51 -27.95 4.30
CA SER A 282 -44.34 -28.02 3.09
C SER A 282 -43.64 -27.34 1.90
N GLU A 283 -44.11 -27.61 0.68
CA GLU A 283 -43.57 -26.91 -0.50
C GLU A 283 -43.87 -25.42 -0.49
N ASP A 284 -45.01 -25.02 0.08
CA ASP A 284 -45.42 -23.62 0.21
C ASP A 284 -44.47 -22.84 1.14
N GLU A 285 -44.15 -23.42 2.31
CA GLU A 285 -43.18 -22.83 3.24
C GLU A 285 -41.79 -22.76 2.61
N LYS A 286 -41.36 -23.82 1.91
CA LYS A 286 -40.11 -23.82 1.15
C LYS A 286 -40.11 -22.74 0.06
N ALA A 287 -41.25 -22.45 -0.57
CA ALA A 287 -41.38 -21.40 -1.57
C ALA A 287 -41.19 -20.01 -0.98
N GLU A 288 -41.61 -19.75 0.26
CA GLU A 288 -41.33 -18.50 0.96
C GLU A 288 -39.82 -18.29 1.15
N TYR A 289 -39.09 -19.33 1.57
CA TYR A 289 -37.63 -19.25 1.69
C TYR A 289 -36.93 -19.08 0.33
N ARG A 290 -37.51 -19.59 -0.77
CA ARG A 290 -37.02 -19.31 -2.13
C ARG A 290 -37.18 -17.83 -2.47
N LYS A 291 -38.38 -17.26 -2.26
CA LYS A 291 -38.63 -15.82 -2.47
C LYS A 291 -37.68 -14.95 -1.65
N LYS A 292 -37.45 -15.30 -0.37
CA LYS A 292 -36.47 -14.60 0.47
C LYS A 292 -35.04 -14.74 -0.06
N ALA A 293 -34.64 -15.93 -0.51
CA ALA A 293 -33.32 -16.15 -1.08
C ALA A 293 -33.08 -15.32 -2.34
N ASP A 294 -34.09 -15.23 -3.22
CA ASP A 294 -34.07 -14.43 -4.43
C ASP A 294 -34.02 -12.94 -4.11
N ALA A 295 -34.80 -12.47 -3.13
CA ALA A 295 -34.77 -11.08 -2.67
C ALA A 295 -33.39 -10.68 -2.13
N ILE A 296 -32.75 -11.54 -1.32
CA ILE A 296 -31.39 -11.29 -0.82
C ILE A 296 -30.38 -11.27 -1.98
N LEU A 297 -30.57 -12.13 -2.99
CA LEU A 297 -29.70 -12.17 -4.16
C LEU A 297 -29.86 -10.93 -5.04
N ALA A 298 -31.08 -10.45 -5.25
CA ALA A 298 -31.39 -9.21 -5.94
C ALA A 298 -30.75 -8.00 -5.26
N ALA A 299 -31.02 -7.81 -3.96
CA ALA A 299 -30.43 -6.73 -3.17
C ALA A 299 -28.89 -6.76 -3.18
N ARG A 300 -28.29 -7.96 -3.15
CA ARG A 300 -26.84 -8.12 -3.27
C ARG A 300 -26.31 -7.71 -4.64
N ASN A 301 -27.05 -7.92 -5.71
CA ASN A 301 -26.63 -7.53 -7.06
C ASN A 301 -26.76 -6.03 -7.26
N GLU A 302 -27.87 -5.43 -6.82
CA GLU A 302 -28.07 -3.97 -6.80
C GLU A 302 -26.94 -3.26 -6.03
N ALA A 303 -26.60 -3.75 -4.83
CA ALA A 303 -25.50 -3.20 -4.05
C ALA A 303 -24.14 -3.30 -4.76
N LYS A 304 -23.92 -4.31 -5.61
CA LYS A 304 -22.69 -4.40 -6.42
C LYS A 304 -22.70 -3.41 -7.57
N GLU A 305 -23.84 -3.21 -8.22
CA GLU A 305 -23.98 -2.24 -9.30
C GLU A 305 -23.75 -0.82 -8.77
N GLN A 306 -24.30 -0.49 -7.60
CA GLN A 306 -24.01 0.74 -6.88
C GLN A 306 -22.52 0.88 -6.51
N ALA A 307 -21.89 -0.19 -6.01
CA ALA A 307 -20.46 -0.15 -5.68
C ALA A 307 -19.57 0.01 -6.93
N ASN A 308 -19.95 -0.59 -8.07
CA ASN A 308 -19.23 -0.47 -9.32
C ASN A 308 -19.38 0.92 -9.94
N THR A 309 -20.58 1.51 -9.91
CA THR A 309 -20.83 2.88 -10.39
C THR A 309 -20.10 3.91 -9.55
N GLN A 310 -20.11 3.79 -8.21
CA GLN A 310 -19.30 4.65 -7.33
C GLN A 310 -17.80 4.53 -7.61
N LYS A 311 -17.31 3.32 -7.85
CA LYS A 311 -15.89 3.10 -8.19
C LYS A 311 -15.52 3.68 -9.55
N ALA A 312 -16.43 3.64 -10.52
CA ALA A 312 -16.24 4.27 -11.83
C ALA A 312 -16.26 5.79 -11.74
N ALA A 313 -17.14 6.37 -10.90
CA ALA A 313 -17.18 7.81 -10.66
C ALA A 313 -15.95 8.35 -9.91
N ALA A 314 -15.25 7.51 -9.15
CA ALA A 314 -14.05 7.87 -8.41
C ALA A 314 -12.72 7.64 -9.17
N ALA A 315 -12.77 7.04 -10.36
CA ALA A 315 -11.61 6.69 -11.18
C ALA A 315 -11.39 7.74 -12.28
#